data_AF-A8ZS59-F1
#
_entry.id   AF-A8ZS59-F1
#
_cell.length_a   1.000
_cell.length_b   1.000
_cell.length_c   1.000
_cell.angle_alpha   90.00
_cell.angle_beta   90.00
_cell.angle_gamma   90.00
#
_symmetry.space_group_name_H-M   'P 1'
#
loop_
_entity.id
_entity.type
_entity.pdbx_description
1 polymer ?
#
loop_
_entity_poly.entity_id
_entity_poly.type
_entity_poly.pdbx_seq_one_letter_code
_entity_poly.pdbx_strand_id
1 'polypeptide(L)'
;MKRFLLMFGIFFVVSSFVLTGCGKPPDSKSKPPKGYVAKPVSRPAPKAEKPAPATPAQQEAPSVAEAPAKPAPAAPAAGEAGDVIEMKNTKAFDPHKMGIVMFTHTKHFSAKPDGYGIACGDCHHDKEGKPLALKVGDSVQGCMECHDKPGKTPRKPAGISPAEWDAMQLEYYYGAIHINCIDCHKAGGAGPVKCTDCHIKP
;
A
#
# COMPACT_ATOMS: atom_id res chain seq x y z
N MET A 1 13.28 -76.50 -15.46
CA MET A 1 14.35 -76.27 -16.46
C MET A 1 14.02 -75.01 -17.26
N LYS A 2 15.04 -74.19 -17.55
CA LYS A 2 15.07 -72.97 -18.40
C LYS A 2 14.52 -71.69 -17.73
N ARG A 3 15.41 -70.82 -17.21
CA ARG A 3 16.24 -69.79 -17.90
C ARG A 3 15.39 -68.53 -18.22
N PHE A 4 15.56 -67.46 -17.43
CA PHE A 4 16.42 -66.29 -17.70
C PHE A 4 15.64 -65.20 -18.47
N LEU A 5 15.39 -64.02 -17.86
CA LEU A 5 15.87 -62.71 -18.34
C LEU A 5 15.22 -61.53 -17.59
N LEU A 6 16.09 -60.68 -17.03
CA LEU A 6 16.17 -59.23 -17.21
C LEU A 6 14.94 -58.31 -16.98
N MET A 7 15.10 -57.48 -15.95
CA MET A 7 14.92 -56.02 -15.92
C MET A 7 13.56 -55.39 -16.21
N PHE A 8 13.07 -54.59 -15.26
CA PHE A 8 13.09 -53.13 -15.36
C PHE A 8 12.75 -52.55 -13.98
N GLY A 9 13.74 -51.89 -13.35
CA GLY A 9 13.49 -51.10 -12.16
C GLY A 9 12.72 -49.84 -12.53
N ILE A 10 11.54 -49.68 -11.95
CA ILE A 10 10.82 -48.41 -11.91
C ILE A 10 10.54 -48.13 -10.44
N PHE A 11 11.41 -47.29 -9.86
CA PHE A 11 11.22 -46.65 -8.57
C PHE A 11 9.99 -45.71 -8.69
N PHE A 12 8.82 -46.20 -8.30
CA PHE A 12 7.67 -45.35 -8.01
C PHE A 12 7.90 -44.67 -6.64
N VAL A 13 8.61 -43.55 -6.66
CA VAL A 13 8.61 -42.60 -5.54
C VAL A 13 7.29 -41.82 -5.64
N VAL A 14 6.22 -42.38 -5.11
CA VAL A 14 4.98 -41.65 -4.85
C VAL A 14 5.24 -40.78 -3.63
N SER A 15 5.78 -39.60 -3.88
CA SER A 15 5.97 -38.55 -2.88
C SER A 15 4.59 -38.12 -2.40
N SER A 16 4.22 -38.55 -1.20
CA SER A 16 3.08 -38.04 -0.45
C SER A 16 3.31 -36.55 -0.17
N PHE A 17 2.82 -35.69 -1.06
CA PHE A 17 2.67 -34.26 -0.78
C PHE A 17 1.54 -34.12 0.24
N VAL A 18 1.94 -34.12 1.51
CA VAL A 18 1.13 -33.65 2.62
C VAL A 18 0.74 -32.21 2.29
N LEU A 19 -0.56 -31.99 2.07
CA LEU A 19 -1.20 -30.68 2.10
C LEU A 19 -1.10 -30.14 3.53
N THR A 20 0.06 -29.58 3.86
CA THR A 20 0.24 -28.78 5.07
C THR A 20 -0.39 -27.42 4.81
N GLY A 21 -1.37 -27.11 5.66
CA GLY A 21 -2.33 -26.05 5.48
C GLY A 21 -1.76 -24.64 5.49
N CYS A 22 -2.68 -23.72 5.20
CA CYS A 22 -2.60 -22.28 5.39
C CYS A 22 -1.76 -21.93 6.61
N GLY A 23 -0.55 -21.42 6.35
CA GLY A 23 0.33 -20.87 7.37
C GLY A 23 -0.36 -19.70 8.06
N LYS A 24 -0.60 -19.88 9.36
CA LYS A 24 -0.92 -18.80 10.31
C LYS A 24 0.05 -17.63 10.07
N PRO A 25 -0.41 -16.37 9.97
CA PRO A 25 0.52 -15.24 9.95
C PRO A 25 1.36 -15.25 11.23
N PRO A 26 2.65 -14.90 11.16
CA PRO A 26 3.55 -14.98 12.30
C PRO A 26 3.06 -14.08 13.43
N ASP A 27 3.02 -14.64 14.63
CA ASP A 27 2.65 -13.92 15.84
C ASP A 27 3.53 -12.66 15.99
N SER A 28 2.92 -11.53 16.40
CA SER A 28 3.55 -10.21 16.56
C SER A 28 4.65 -10.14 17.64
N LYS A 29 5.14 -11.31 18.09
CA LYS A 29 6.22 -11.48 19.06
C LYS A 29 7.49 -12.05 18.43
N SER A 30 7.48 -12.36 17.14
CA SER A 30 8.67 -12.82 16.43
C SER A 30 9.58 -11.63 16.09
N LYS A 31 10.82 -11.70 16.59
CA LYS A 31 11.88 -10.71 16.33
C LYS A 31 12.17 -10.68 14.82
N PRO A 32 12.34 -9.49 14.20
CA PRO A 32 12.67 -9.42 12.78
C PRO A 32 13.95 -10.23 12.50
N PRO A 33 14.05 -10.85 11.30
CA PRO A 33 15.19 -11.67 10.95
C PRO A 33 16.49 -10.86 11.05
N LYS A 34 17.52 -11.49 11.64
CA LYS A 34 18.84 -10.88 11.84
C LYS A 34 19.39 -10.45 10.48
N GLY A 35 19.46 -9.14 10.24
CA GLY A 35 19.85 -8.56 8.94
C GLY A 35 18.78 -7.72 8.24
N TYR A 36 17.55 -7.64 8.79
CA TYR A 36 16.57 -6.66 8.33
C TYR A 36 17.02 -5.25 8.73
N VAL A 37 17.55 -4.51 7.75
CA VAL A 37 17.69 -3.07 7.82
C VAL A 37 16.46 -2.50 7.14
N ALA A 38 15.55 -1.91 7.91
CA ALA A 38 14.57 -1.01 7.32
C ALA A 38 15.36 0.05 6.55
N LYS A 39 15.29 0.01 5.21
CA LYS A 39 15.83 1.13 4.43
C LYS A 39 15.12 2.37 4.95
N PRO A 40 15.85 3.46 5.27
CA PRO A 40 15.19 4.71 5.58
C PRO A 40 14.28 4.99 4.39
N VAL A 41 12.99 5.17 4.65
CA VAL A 41 12.12 5.86 3.70
C VAL A 41 12.76 7.24 3.63
N SER A 42 13.64 7.39 2.65
CA SER A 42 14.47 8.57 2.53
C SER A 42 13.51 9.71 2.28
N ARG A 43 13.33 10.55 3.29
CA ARG A 43 12.79 11.90 3.16
C ARG A 43 13.45 12.51 1.93
N PRO A 44 12.74 12.67 0.79
CA PRO A 44 13.40 13.16 -0.41
C PRO A 44 13.78 14.63 -0.16
N ALA A 45 15.06 14.94 -0.37
CA ALA A 45 15.53 16.31 -0.43
C ALA A 45 14.89 17.01 -1.66
N PRO A 46 14.60 18.32 -1.58
CA PRO A 46 13.93 19.03 -2.67
C PRO A 46 14.90 19.18 -3.85
N LYS A 47 14.50 18.70 -5.04
CA LYS A 47 15.17 19.07 -6.29
C LYS A 47 14.35 20.13 -7.01
N ALA A 48 14.96 21.30 -7.20
CA ALA A 48 14.55 22.29 -8.18
C ALA A 48 15.33 22.03 -9.48
N GLU A 49 14.64 21.92 -10.61
CA GLU A 49 14.92 22.69 -11.84
C GLU A 49 13.77 22.50 -12.86
N LYS A 50 13.55 23.53 -13.70
CA LYS A 50 12.44 23.71 -14.67
C LYS A 50 12.97 23.56 -16.14
N PRO A 51 12.16 23.67 -17.23
CA PRO A 51 12.05 22.61 -18.26
C PRO A 51 12.35 23.04 -19.72
N ALA A 52 12.21 22.07 -20.65
CA ALA A 52 11.62 22.11 -22.02
C ALA A 52 12.51 21.45 -23.12
N PRO A 53 12.02 21.09 -24.34
CA PRO A 53 10.64 20.99 -24.88
C PRO A 53 10.30 19.63 -25.60
N ALA A 54 9.05 19.53 -26.10
CA ALA A 54 8.38 18.46 -26.89
C ALA A 54 8.93 18.30 -28.34
N THR A 55 8.61 17.34 -29.24
CA THR A 55 7.50 16.38 -29.59
C THR A 55 8.09 15.40 -30.67
N PRO A 56 7.40 14.53 -31.48
CA PRO A 56 6.04 13.95 -31.52
C PRO A 56 5.95 12.39 -31.62
N ALA A 57 4.70 11.89 -31.51
CA ALA A 57 3.98 10.74 -32.13
C ALA A 57 4.78 9.72 -33.02
N GLN A 58 4.47 8.42 -33.17
CA GLN A 58 3.19 7.67 -33.21
C GLN A 58 3.48 6.16 -33.47
N GLN A 59 2.48 5.29 -33.31
CA GLN A 59 2.19 4.01 -34.02
C GLN A 59 2.01 2.71 -33.18
N GLU A 60 0.78 2.17 -33.26
CA GLU A 60 0.29 0.80 -33.00
C GLU A 60 1.03 -0.25 -33.88
N ALA A 61 1.00 -1.58 -33.73
CA ALA A 61 0.05 -2.61 -33.23
C ALA A 61 0.86 -3.94 -33.03
N PRO A 62 0.30 -5.17 -32.84
CA PRO A 62 -1.08 -5.58 -32.59
C PRO A 62 -1.24 -6.55 -31.39
N SER A 63 -2.51 -6.91 -31.17
CA SER A 63 -3.05 -7.84 -30.17
C SER A 63 -2.67 -9.30 -30.39
N VAL A 64 -2.54 -10.04 -29.29
CA VAL A 64 -2.77 -11.49 -29.24
C VAL A 64 -3.70 -11.81 -28.07
N ALA A 65 -4.74 -12.58 -28.38
CA ALA A 65 -5.75 -13.05 -27.46
C ALA A 65 -5.27 -14.33 -26.76
N GLU A 66 -5.62 -14.48 -25.48
CA GLU A 66 -5.72 -15.80 -24.86
C GLU A 66 -6.93 -15.86 -23.90
N ALA A 67 -7.52 -17.06 -23.84
CA ALA A 67 -8.87 -17.40 -23.40
C ALA A 67 -9.01 -17.55 -21.85
N PRO A 68 -10.21 -17.82 -21.31
CA PRO A 68 -10.66 -17.27 -20.02
C PRO A 68 -10.25 -18.08 -18.78
N ALA A 69 -9.83 -17.38 -17.72
CA ALA A 69 -9.76 -17.92 -16.36
C ALA A 69 -11.05 -17.60 -15.58
N LYS A 70 -11.48 -18.58 -14.77
CA LYS A 70 -12.70 -18.61 -13.94
C LYS A 70 -12.83 -17.40 -12.98
N PRO A 71 -14.05 -16.99 -12.59
CA PRO A 71 -14.27 -15.75 -11.86
C PRO A 71 -13.83 -15.87 -10.38
N ALA A 72 -12.90 -15.01 -9.99
CA ALA A 72 -12.66 -14.65 -8.59
C ALA A 72 -13.78 -13.70 -8.11
N PRO A 73 -14.12 -13.70 -6.80
CA PRO A 73 -15.25 -12.94 -6.28
C PRO A 73 -15.06 -11.43 -6.52
N ALA A 74 -16.15 -10.79 -6.94
CA ALA A 74 -16.19 -9.40 -7.37
C ALA A 74 -15.64 -8.45 -6.28
N ALA A 75 -14.55 -7.76 -6.61
CA ALA A 75 -14.19 -6.51 -5.97
C ALA A 75 -15.31 -5.47 -6.22
N PRO A 76 -15.60 -4.56 -5.27
CA PRO A 76 -16.53 -3.48 -5.53
C PRO A 76 -16.06 -2.65 -6.73
N ALA A 77 -17.01 -2.34 -7.60
CA ALA A 77 -16.80 -1.61 -8.84
C ALA A 77 -15.99 -0.33 -8.62
N ALA A 78 -15.08 -0.05 -9.54
CA ALA A 78 -14.37 1.22 -9.62
C ALA A 78 -15.38 2.37 -9.74
N GLY A 79 -15.60 3.07 -8.64
CA GLY A 79 -16.41 4.28 -8.60
C GLY A 79 -15.63 5.48 -9.12
N GLU A 80 -16.35 6.45 -9.68
CA GLU A 80 -15.82 7.79 -9.90
C GLU A 80 -15.11 8.27 -8.62
N ALA A 81 -13.97 8.94 -8.78
CA ALA A 81 -13.29 9.55 -7.64
C ALA A 81 -14.22 10.61 -7.07
N GLY A 82 -14.98 10.26 -6.02
CA GLY A 82 -15.77 11.23 -5.28
C GLY A 82 -14.86 12.39 -4.87
N ASP A 83 -15.27 13.62 -5.21
CA ASP A 83 -14.42 14.80 -5.02
C ASP A 83 -14.00 14.96 -3.56
N VAL A 84 -14.91 14.60 -2.62
CA VAL A 84 -14.67 14.58 -1.18
C VAL A 84 -14.94 13.19 -0.63
N ILE A 85 -13.93 12.59 -0.01
CA ILE A 85 -13.99 11.32 0.70
C ILE A 85 -14.07 11.61 2.20
N GLU A 86 -15.13 11.14 2.84
CA GLU A 86 -15.22 11.12 4.29
C GLU A 86 -14.29 10.01 4.83
N MET A 87 -13.17 10.37 5.46
CA MET A 87 -12.23 9.40 6.03
C MET A 87 -12.73 8.81 7.36
N LYS A 88 -13.96 8.30 7.35
CA LYS A 88 -14.63 7.70 8.50
C LYS A 88 -14.37 6.20 8.53
N ASN A 89 -13.36 5.82 9.28
CA ASN A 89 -12.94 4.45 9.40
C ASN A 89 -13.31 3.87 10.76
N THR A 90 -14.48 3.25 10.86
CA THR A 90 -15.02 2.69 12.11
C THR A 90 -14.27 1.45 12.60
N LYS A 91 -13.64 0.67 11.71
CA LYS A 91 -12.77 -0.44 12.12
C LYS A 91 -11.50 0.07 12.80
N ALA A 92 -10.94 1.18 12.33
CA ALA A 92 -9.78 1.79 12.98
C ALA A 92 -10.17 2.58 14.24
N PHE A 93 -11.29 3.31 14.23
CA PHE A 93 -11.69 4.18 15.34
C PHE A 93 -13.19 4.06 15.64
N ASP A 94 -13.53 3.42 16.75
CA ASP A 94 -14.88 3.42 17.30
C ASP A 94 -14.85 3.55 18.84
N PRO A 95 -15.40 4.64 19.43
CA PRO A 95 -15.91 5.83 18.76
C PRO A 95 -14.78 6.72 18.21
N HIS A 96 -15.10 7.54 17.20
CA HIS A 96 -14.20 8.60 16.74
C HIS A 96 -14.08 9.68 17.83
N LYS A 97 -12.84 10.03 18.19
CA LYS A 97 -12.54 11.05 19.23
C LYS A 97 -12.22 12.44 18.64
N MET A 98 -12.02 12.52 17.34
CA MET A 98 -11.72 13.74 16.59
C MET A 98 -12.76 13.92 15.49
N GLY A 99 -12.89 15.14 14.96
CA GLY A 99 -13.69 15.39 13.76
C GLY A 99 -13.23 14.52 12.59
N ILE A 100 -14.17 14.13 11.73
CA ILE A 100 -13.86 13.31 10.55
C ILE A 100 -13.14 14.17 9.51
N VAL A 101 -12.07 13.63 8.93
CA VAL A 101 -11.31 14.33 7.88
C VAL A 101 -12.08 14.19 6.57
N MET A 102 -12.41 15.33 5.96
CA MET A 102 -13.01 15.41 4.63
C MET A 102 -11.89 15.58 3.60
N PHE A 103 -11.49 14.49 2.95
CA PHE A 103 -10.35 14.45 2.06
C PHE A 103 -10.75 14.73 0.61
N THR A 104 -10.15 15.75 -0.01
CA THR A 104 -10.43 16.11 -1.41
C THR A 104 -9.55 15.32 -2.37
N HIS A 105 -9.98 14.14 -2.81
CA HIS A 105 -9.11 13.25 -3.59
C HIS A 105 -8.71 13.87 -4.94
N THR A 106 -9.68 14.42 -5.68
CA THR A 106 -9.45 15.06 -6.99
C THR A 106 -8.47 16.21 -6.92
N LYS A 107 -8.53 17.03 -5.86
CA LYS A 107 -7.62 18.16 -5.67
C LYS A 107 -6.15 17.74 -5.53
N HIS A 108 -5.89 16.57 -4.96
CA HIS A 108 -4.52 16.07 -4.79
C HIS A 108 -3.92 15.62 -6.13
N PHE A 109 -4.64 14.80 -6.90
CA PHE A 109 -4.06 14.23 -8.13
C PHE A 109 -4.21 15.12 -9.37
N SER A 110 -5.23 15.98 -9.43
CA SER A 110 -5.48 16.81 -10.61
C SER A 110 -4.32 17.75 -10.89
N ALA A 111 -4.03 17.98 -12.18
CA ALA A 111 -2.94 18.84 -12.59
C ALA A 111 -3.15 20.30 -12.12
N LYS A 112 -2.04 21.03 -11.98
CA LYS A 112 -2.07 22.48 -11.76
C LYS A 112 -2.68 23.17 -12.99
N PRO A 113 -3.42 24.28 -12.83
CA PRO A 113 -3.63 25.04 -11.59
C PRO A 113 -4.76 24.53 -10.69
N ASP A 114 -5.60 23.61 -11.18
CA ASP A 114 -6.84 23.21 -10.49
C ASP A 114 -6.61 22.23 -9.33
N GLY A 115 -5.51 21.47 -9.36
CA GLY A 115 -5.04 20.61 -8.27
C GLY A 115 -3.54 20.71 -7.99
N TYR A 116 -2.98 19.69 -7.36
CA TYR A 116 -1.57 19.65 -6.95
C TYR A 116 -0.66 18.79 -7.84
N GLY A 117 -1.23 17.97 -8.73
CA GLY A 117 -0.50 17.11 -9.66
C GLY A 117 0.26 15.98 -8.98
N ILE A 118 -0.25 15.48 -7.85
CA ILE A 118 0.36 14.38 -7.08
C ILE A 118 0.09 13.06 -7.81
N ALA A 119 1.11 12.22 -7.96
CA ALA A 119 0.94 10.94 -8.63
C ALA A 119 0.14 9.97 -7.74
N CYS A 120 -0.66 9.09 -8.35
CA CYS A 120 -1.43 8.09 -7.59
C CYS A 120 -0.54 7.24 -6.68
N GLY A 121 0.66 6.90 -7.16
CA GLY A 121 1.65 6.12 -6.43
C GLY A 121 2.31 6.82 -5.24
N ASP A 122 2.15 8.13 -5.10
CA ASP A 122 2.67 8.87 -3.94
C ASP A 122 1.88 8.54 -2.65
N CYS A 123 0.63 8.10 -2.80
CA CYS A 123 -0.23 7.64 -1.69
C CYS A 123 -0.51 6.14 -1.75
N HIS A 124 -0.75 5.60 -2.95
CA HIS A 124 -1.05 4.19 -3.14
C HIS A 124 0.23 3.42 -3.46
N HIS A 125 0.73 2.70 -2.47
CA HIS A 125 1.95 1.91 -2.57
C HIS A 125 1.67 0.42 -2.32
N ASP A 126 2.62 -0.43 -2.72
CA ASP A 126 2.61 -1.85 -2.34
C ASP A 126 3.09 -2.07 -0.90
N LYS A 127 3.12 -3.32 -0.46
CA LYS A 127 3.57 -3.69 0.90
C LYS A 127 5.05 -3.39 1.18
N GLU A 128 5.86 -3.21 0.13
CA GLU A 128 7.26 -2.79 0.22
C GLU A 128 7.42 -1.25 0.20
N GLY A 129 6.31 -0.52 0.12
CA GLY A 129 6.31 0.94 0.00
C GLY A 129 6.67 1.45 -1.39
N LYS A 130 6.62 0.60 -2.42
CA LYS A 130 6.86 1.06 -3.80
C LYS A 130 5.60 1.69 -4.38
N PRO A 131 5.73 2.82 -5.10
CA PRO A 131 4.60 3.47 -5.75
C PRO A 131 3.88 2.53 -6.72
N LEU A 132 2.55 2.50 -6.67
CA LEU A 132 1.75 1.79 -7.66
C LEU A 132 1.53 2.68 -8.90
N ALA A 133 1.66 2.07 -10.08
CA ALA A 133 1.34 2.72 -11.35
C ALA A 133 -0.16 2.58 -11.62
N LEU A 134 -0.94 3.56 -11.14
CA LEU A 134 -2.40 3.57 -11.23
C LEU A 134 -2.91 4.70 -12.13
N LYS A 135 -4.12 4.50 -12.66
CA LYS A 135 -4.92 5.54 -13.33
C LYS A 135 -6.30 5.64 -12.69
N VAL A 136 -7.00 6.75 -12.97
CA VAL A 136 -8.38 6.96 -12.53
C VAL A 136 -9.25 5.80 -12.99
N GLY A 137 -10.06 5.26 -12.08
CA GLY A 137 -10.92 4.10 -12.32
C GLY A 137 -10.23 2.75 -12.10
N ASP A 138 -8.95 2.70 -11.74
CA ASP A 138 -8.36 1.46 -11.25
C ASP A 138 -8.89 1.13 -9.85
N SER A 139 -9.11 -0.16 -9.58
CA SER A 139 -9.44 -0.61 -8.23
C SER A 139 -8.22 -0.48 -7.32
N VAL A 140 -8.41 0.14 -6.16
CA VAL A 140 -7.36 0.33 -5.14
C VAL A 140 -7.79 -0.25 -3.81
N GLN A 141 -6.81 -0.74 -3.05
CA GLN A 141 -7.02 -1.15 -1.66
C GLN A 141 -6.96 0.07 -0.73
N GLY A 142 -7.78 0.05 0.32
CA GLY A 142 -7.70 1.02 1.40
C GLY A 142 -6.49 0.75 2.31
N CYS A 143 -5.97 1.77 2.98
CA CYS A 143 -4.75 1.65 3.79
C CYS A 143 -4.86 0.56 4.86
N MET A 144 -6.06 0.34 5.41
CA MET A 144 -6.33 -0.65 6.46
C MET A 144 -6.21 -2.11 6.03
N GLU A 145 -6.11 -2.39 4.73
CA GLU A 145 -5.84 -3.76 4.27
C GLU A 145 -4.42 -4.20 4.69
N CYS A 146 -3.49 -3.26 4.88
CA CYS A 146 -2.11 -3.53 5.31
C CYS A 146 -1.74 -2.85 6.64
N HIS A 147 -2.29 -1.66 6.92
CA HIS A 147 -2.09 -0.90 8.15
C HIS A 147 -3.27 -1.13 9.10
N ASP A 148 -3.43 -2.36 9.54
CA ASP A 148 -4.70 -2.88 10.04
C ASP A 148 -4.92 -2.73 11.55
N LYS A 149 -3.90 -2.34 12.32
CA LYS A 149 -4.05 -2.17 13.76
C LYS A 149 -4.95 -0.98 14.07
N PRO A 150 -6.02 -1.19 14.86
CA PRO A 150 -6.96 -0.13 15.20
C PRO A 150 -6.41 0.77 16.30
N GLY A 151 -7.04 1.93 16.46
CA GLY A 151 -6.74 2.89 17.51
C GLY A 151 -5.53 3.77 17.21
N LYS A 152 -5.20 4.63 18.16
CA LYS A 152 -3.99 5.46 18.09
C LYS A 152 -2.77 4.57 18.34
N THR A 153 -1.66 4.88 17.66
CA THR A 153 -0.40 4.21 18.00
C THR A 153 -0.06 4.47 19.48
N PRO A 154 0.40 3.46 20.24
CA PRO A 154 0.84 3.65 21.63
C PRO A 154 1.95 4.68 21.71
N ARG A 155 2.22 5.23 22.90
CA ARG A 155 3.39 6.09 23.10
C ARG A 155 4.68 5.34 22.77
N LYS A 156 5.68 6.05 22.26
CA LYS A 156 7.00 5.48 21.96
C LYS A 156 7.56 4.74 23.18
N PRO A 157 7.77 3.42 23.09
CA PRO A 157 8.42 2.66 24.16
C PRO A 157 9.83 3.18 24.44
N ALA A 158 10.27 3.08 25.69
CA ALA A 158 11.65 3.39 26.04
C ALA A 158 12.60 2.36 25.40
N GLY A 159 13.78 2.82 24.97
CA GLY A 159 14.85 1.94 24.49
C GLY A 159 14.74 1.44 23.04
N ILE A 160 13.72 1.84 22.28
CA ILE A 160 13.65 1.51 20.84
C ILE A 160 14.27 2.62 19.97
N SER A 161 14.91 2.21 18.89
CA SER A 161 15.48 3.13 17.90
C SER A 161 14.39 3.92 17.16
N PRO A 162 14.74 5.04 16.51
CA PRO A 162 13.82 5.75 15.62
C PRO A 162 13.24 4.86 14.52
N ALA A 163 14.06 4.02 13.88
CA ALA A 163 13.60 3.15 12.79
C ALA A 163 12.59 2.09 13.26
N GLU A 164 12.83 1.48 14.44
CA GLU A 164 11.87 0.54 15.04
C GLU A 164 10.55 1.24 15.41
N TRP A 165 10.64 2.49 15.86
CA TRP A 165 9.47 3.29 16.16
C TRP A 165 8.65 3.64 14.92
N ASP A 166 9.31 4.03 13.83
CA ASP A 166 8.64 4.35 12.56
C ASP A 166 7.97 3.11 11.97
N ALA A 167 8.65 1.95 11.99
CA ALA A 167 8.06 0.68 11.58
C ALA A 167 6.81 0.33 12.41
N MET A 168 6.86 0.55 13.73
CA MET A 168 5.71 0.34 14.61
C MET A 168 4.55 1.29 14.29
N GLN A 169 4.81 2.56 13.91
CA GLN A 169 3.75 3.47 13.47
C GLN A 169 2.99 2.93 12.27
N LEU A 170 3.72 2.37 11.30
CA LEU A 170 3.15 1.87 10.07
C LEU A 170 2.28 0.63 10.31
N GLU A 171 2.38 -0.10 11.42
CA GLU A 171 1.44 -1.19 11.69
C GLU A 171 0.01 -0.67 11.95
N TYR A 172 -0.14 0.60 12.34
CA TYR A 172 -1.41 1.22 12.67
C TYR A 172 -1.92 2.09 11.53
N TYR A 173 -3.22 1.99 11.24
CA TYR A 173 -3.89 2.93 10.32
C TYR A 173 -3.64 4.38 10.75
N TYR A 174 -3.68 4.64 12.07
CA TYR A 174 -3.36 5.95 12.65
C TYR A 174 -1.96 6.45 12.24
N GLY A 175 -0.92 5.64 12.39
CA GLY A 175 0.43 6.06 12.07
C GLY A 175 0.61 6.27 10.57
N ALA A 176 0.12 5.34 9.74
CA ALA A 176 0.22 5.41 8.29
C ALA A 176 -0.39 6.71 7.72
N ILE A 177 -1.62 7.06 8.11
CA ILE A 177 -2.28 8.28 7.59
C ILE A 177 -1.62 9.56 8.09
N HIS A 178 -1.19 9.62 9.37
CA HIS A 178 -0.61 10.84 9.91
C HIS A 178 0.76 11.10 9.30
N ILE A 179 1.59 10.07 9.12
CA ILE A 179 2.88 10.19 8.45
C ILE A 179 2.66 10.62 7.00
N ASN A 180 1.82 9.92 6.24
CA ASN A 180 1.59 10.22 4.82
C ASN A 180 1.12 11.66 4.58
N CYS A 181 0.06 12.09 5.29
CA CYS A 181 -0.54 13.40 5.06
C CYS A 181 0.34 14.53 5.62
N ILE A 182 0.76 14.42 6.89
CA ILE A 182 1.44 15.53 7.56
C ILE A 182 2.84 15.74 7.00
N ASP A 183 3.58 14.67 6.68
CA ASP A 183 4.94 14.83 6.18
C ASP A 183 4.94 15.36 4.73
N CYS A 184 3.98 14.94 3.90
CA CYS A 184 3.79 15.55 2.58
C CYS A 184 3.46 17.06 2.71
N HIS A 185 2.54 17.44 3.59
CA HIS A 185 2.19 18.86 3.77
C HIS A 185 3.36 19.69 4.29
N LYS A 186 4.13 19.17 5.25
CA LYS A 186 5.35 19.83 5.74
C LYS A 186 6.40 19.97 4.65
N ALA A 187 6.62 18.93 3.86
CA ALA A 187 7.64 18.93 2.80
C ALA A 187 7.26 19.85 1.64
N GLY A 188 5.99 19.87 1.23
CA GLY A 188 5.47 20.74 0.19
C GLY A 188 5.24 22.19 0.64
N GLY A 189 5.26 22.45 1.96
CA GLY A 189 4.92 23.76 2.52
C GLY A 189 3.46 24.17 2.25
N ALA A 190 2.59 23.20 1.98
CA ALA A 190 1.22 23.40 1.56
C ALA A 190 0.31 22.38 2.26
N GLY A 191 -0.91 22.80 2.63
CA GLY A 191 -1.87 21.95 3.32
C GLY A 191 -1.77 22.00 4.85
N PRO A 192 -2.78 21.47 5.55
CA PRO A 192 -2.86 21.53 7.00
C PRO A 192 -1.88 20.59 7.70
N VAL A 193 -1.19 21.10 8.74
CA VAL A 193 -0.27 20.29 9.57
C VAL A 193 -0.69 20.23 11.04
N LYS A 194 -1.66 21.05 11.46
CA LYS A 194 -2.20 21.03 12.82
C LYS A 194 -3.40 20.10 12.90
N CYS A 195 -3.55 19.45 14.05
CA CYS A 195 -4.62 18.46 14.29
C CYS A 195 -6.01 19.00 13.92
N THR A 196 -6.33 20.22 14.35
CA THR A 196 -7.65 20.86 14.15
C THR A 196 -7.88 21.40 12.75
N ASP A 197 -6.80 21.55 11.96
CA ASP A 197 -6.91 22.03 10.58
C ASP A 197 -7.29 20.87 9.64
N CYS A 198 -6.95 19.63 10.03
CA CYS A 198 -7.43 18.40 9.36
C CYS A 198 -8.73 17.87 9.98
N HIS A 199 -8.76 17.78 11.32
CA HIS A 199 -9.90 17.28 12.09
C HIS A 199 -10.81 18.44 12.50
N ILE A 200 -11.48 19.02 11.51
CA ILE A 200 -12.42 20.12 11.74
C ILE A 200 -13.53 19.61 12.66
N LYS A 201 -13.77 20.34 13.75
CA LYS A 201 -14.86 20.02 14.66
C LYS A 201 -16.18 20.24 13.89
N PRO A 202 -17.09 19.25 13.88
CA PRO A 202 -18.41 19.43 13.27
C PRO A 202 -19.17 20.58 13.93
#